data_AF-A0A948ATW3-F1
#
_entry.id   AF-A0A948ATW3-F1
#
_cell.length_a   1.000
_cell.length_b   1.000
_cell.length_c   1.000
_cell.angle_alpha   90.00
_cell.angle_beta   90.00
_cell.angle_gamma   90.00
#
_symmetry.space_group_name_H-M   'P 1'
#
loop_
_entity.id
_entity.type
_entity.pdbx_description
1 polymer ?
#
loop_
_entity_poly.entity_id
_entity_poly.type
_entity_poly.pdbx_seq_one_letter_code
_entity_poly.pdbx_strand_id
1 'polypeptide(L)'
;MSRVKRGVTTHRRHKKILQMAKGFRGKRKNVFKLAKNAVMKAGTNAYRDRRLKKRTFHQLWVLRINAACREHDMKYSRFIYALELAGIQINRKMLAELAVNNPDVFKEIVDAAKAALPPEGQAPDLNELKKKFGKATKPKPKMPEESPYVKKVENGENKEKEEKTEKAEIKPTPKKAAKKKEEK
;
A
#
# COMPACT_ATOMS: atom_id res chain seq x y z
N MET A 1 -21.65 0.62 -46.99
CA MET A 1 -20.71 0.94 -45.89
C MET A 1 -19.39 1.40 -46.50
N SER A 2 -18.90 2.60 -46.17
CA SER A 2 -17.71 3.19 -46.80
C SER A 2 -16.40 2.68 -46.19
N ARG A 3 -15.42 2.26 -47.02
CA ARG A 3 -14.09 1.83 -46.56
C ARG A 3 -13.21 3.02 -46.17
N VAL A 4 -12.93 3.18 -44.87
CA VAL A 4 -12.04 4.24 -44.36
C VAL A 4 -10.58 3.76 -44.28
N LYS A 5 -9.63 4.49 -44.87
CA LYS A 5 -8.19 4.17 -44.80
C LYS A 5 -7.62 4.55 -43.41
N ARG A 6 -6.81 3.66 -42.80
CA ARG A 6 -6.28 3.81 -41.42
C ARG A 6 -4.84 4.34 -41.31
N GLY A 7 -4.17 4.63 -42.42
CA GLY A 7 -2.72 4.92 -42.46
C GLY A 7 -2.28 6.11 -41.61
N VAL A 8 -3.00 7.23 -41.70
CA VAL A 8 -2.67 8.49 -40.98
C VAL A 8 -2.75 8.29 -39.46
N THR A 9 -3.80 7.63 -38.98
CA THR A 9 -4.01 7.37 -37.54
C THR A 9 -2.94 6.45 -36.97
N THR A 10 -2.57 5.39 -37.70
CA THR A 10 -1.50 4.46 -37.29
C THR A 10 -0.14 5.15 -37.25
N HIS A 11 0.19 5.96 -38.27
CA HIS A 11 1.43 6.71 -38.32
C HIS A 11 1.59 7.67 -37.13
N ARG A 12 0.53 8.42 -36.82
CA ARG A 12 0.50 9.34 -35.66
C ARG A 12 0.74 8.60 -34.34
N ARG A 13 0.10 7.43 -34.15
CA ARG A 13 0.31 6.59 -32.96
C ARG A 13 1.75 6.09 -32.86
N HIS A 14 2.33 5.64 -33.97
CA HIS A 14 3.71 5.16 -34.00
C HIS A 14 4.71 6.26 -33.65
N LYS A 15 4.57 7.45 -34.27
CA LYS A 15 5.40 8.61 -33.95
C LYS A 15 5.33 9.00 -32.47
N LYS A 16 4.14 9.01 -31.87
CA LYS A 16 3.95 9.32 -30.43
C LYS A 16 4.77 8.39 -29.53
N ILE A 17 4.72 7.07 -29.77
CA ILE A 17 5.47 6.08 -28.96
C ILE A 17 6.98 6.18 -29.21
N LEU A 18 7.41 6.37 -30.45
CA LEU A 18 8.83 6.53 -30.76
C LEU A 18 9.42 7.81 -30.16
N GLN A 19 8.63 8.89 -30.13
CA GLN A 19 9.02 10.12 -29.45
C GLN A 19 9.21 9.91 -27.94
N MET A 20 8.31 9.16 -27.30
CA MET A 20 8.45 8.78 -25.88
C MET A 20 9.62 7.83 -25.62
N ALA A 21 9.99 7.00 -26.59
CA ALA A 21 11.11 6.07 -26.50
C ALA A 21 12.48 6.68 -26.84
N LYS A 22 12.54 7.98 -27.15
CA LYS A 22 13.79 8.68 -27.46
C LYS A 22 14.77 8.53 -26.28
N GLY A 23 16.01 8.15 -26.59
CA GLY A 23 17.05 7.88 -25.58
C GLY A 23 17.13 6.42 -25.11
N PHE A 24 16.18 5.55 -25.50
CA PHE A 24 16.30 4.12 -25.19
C PHE A 24 17.43 3.47 -26.00
N ARG A 25 18.07 2.45 -25.41
CA ARG A 25 19.20 1.75 -26.04
C ARG A 25 18.75 0.75 -27.11
N GLY A 26 19.52 0.67 -28.20
CA GLY A 26 19.36 -0.35 -29.25
C GLY A 26 18.03 -0.28 -29.99
N LYS A 27 17.40 -1.44 -30.25
CA LYS A 27 16.14 -1.50 -31.03
C LYS A 27 14.93 -0.90 -30.30
N ARG A 28 15.02 -0.63 -28.98
CA ARG A 28 13.92 -0.07 -28.18
C ARG A 28 13.62 1.40 -28.47
N LYS A 29 14.52 2.14 -29.12
CA LYS A 29 14.26 3.52 -29.58
C LYS A 29 13.62 3.62 -30.97
N ASN A 30 13.87 2.64 -31.85
CA ASN A 30 13.53 2.76 -33.27
C ASN A 30 12.42 1.79 -33.73
N VAL A 31 12.29 0.61 -33.12
CA VAL A 31 11.31 -0.42 -33.53
C VAL A 31 10.04 -0.30 -32.71
N PHE A 32 8.91 0.07 -33.35
CA PHE A 32 7.63 0.35 -32.66
C PHE A 32 7.18 -0.75 -31.69
N LYS A 33 7.24 -2.03 -32.10
CA LYS A 33 6.80 -3.16 -31.27
C LYS A 33 7.61 -3.25 -29.96
N LEU A 34 8.92 -3.05 -30.04
CA LEU A 34 9.81 -3.08 -28.89
C LEU A 34 9.71 -1.79 -28.06
N ALA A 35 9.63 -0.63 -28.73
CA ALA A 35 9.46 0.67 -28.10
C ALA A 35 8.19 0.74 -27.25
N LYS A 36 7.06 0.24 -27.78
CA LYS A 36 5.79 0.16 -27.04
C LYS A 36 5.95 -0.60 -25.72
N ASN A 37 6.54 -1.80 -25.76
CA ASN A 37 6.72 -2.62 -24.56
C ASN A 37 7.65 -1.93 -23.54
N ALA A 38 8.73 -1.32 -24.03
CA ALA A 38 9.67 -0.60 -23.19
C ALA A 38 9.05 0.64 -22.53
N VAL A 39 8.31 1.45 -23.28
CA VAL A 39 7.62 2.65 -22.77
C VAL A 39 6.56 2.28 -21.75
N MET A 40 5.79 1.21 -22.00
CA MET A 40 4.81 0.72 -21.02
C MET A 40 5.49 0.30 -19.70
N LYS A 41 6.59 -0.47 -19.78
CA LYS A 41 7.33 -0.88 -18.58
C LYS A 41 7.94 0.32 -17.86
N ALA A 42 8.53 1.27 -18.59
CA ALA A 42 9.06 2.51 -18.01
C ALA A 42 7.96 3.31 -17.28
N GLY A 43 6.75 3.40 -17.86
CA GLY A 43 5.60 4.02 -17.21
C GLY A 43 5.20 3.36 -15.89
N THR A 44 5.15 2.01 -15.86
CA THR A 44 4.86 1.27 -14.62
C THR A 44 5.92 1.50 -13.55
N ASN A 45 7.21 1.49 -13.93
CA ASN A 45 8.31 1.75 -13.01
C ASN A 45 8.26 3.20 -12.49
N ALA A 46 8.06 4.18 -13.37
CA ALA A 46 7.96 5.59 -12.97
C ALA A 46 6.83 5.83 -11.96
N TYR A 47 5.67 5.18 -12.12
CA TYR A 47 4.58 5.25 -11.14
C TYR A 47 4.98 4.66 -9.79
N ARG A 48 5.56 3.46 -9.78
CA ARG A 48 6.07 2.80 -8.57
C ARG A 48 7.14 3.66 -7.88
N ASP A 49 8.11 4.15 -8.64
CA ASP A 49 9.26 4.90 -8.14
C ASP A 49 8.87 6.28 -7.60
N ARG A 50 7.85 6.95 -8.15
CA ARG A 50 7.29 8.18 -7.53
C ARG A 50 6.77 7.93 -6.12
N ARG A 51 6.18 6.77 -5.86
CA ARG A 51 5.72 6.38 -4.51
C ARG A 51 6.90 6.00 -3.62
N LEU A 52 7.88 5.27 -4.15
CA LEU A 52 9.06 4.83 -3.41
C LEU A 52 10.06 5.96 -3.11
N LYS A 53 10.08 7.05 -3.90
CA LYS A 53 10.95 8.21 -3.70
C LYS A 53 10.94 8.69 -2.25
N LYS A 54 9.76 8.74 -1.61
CA LYS A 54 9.63 9.14 -0.20
C LYS A 54 10.40 8.21 0.73
N ARG A 55 10.36 6.89 0.49
CA ARG A 55 11.07 5.87 1.26
C ARG A 55 12.59 5.96 1.04
N THR A 56 13.04 6.13 -0.20
CA THR A 56 14.48 6.22 -0.50
C THR A 56 15.12 7.45 0.14
N PHE A 57 14.44 8.61 0.11
CA PHE A 57 14.93 9.81 0.80
C PHE A 57 14.87 9.66 2.32
N HIS A 58 13.82 9.05 2.86
CA HIS A 58 13.75 8.79 4.30
C HIS A 58 14.90 7.88 4.77
N GLN A 59 15.20 6.81 4.02
CA GLN A 59 16.34 5.94 4.29
C GLN A 59 17.66 6.71 4.27
N LEU A 60 17.86 7.60 3.29
CA LEU A 60 19.04 8.45 3.22
C LEU A 60 19.15 9.39 4.42
N TRP A 61 18.06 10.03 4.84
CA TRP A 61 18.07 10.92 6.00
C TRP A 61 18.41 10.16 7.28
N VAL A 62 17.83 8.99 7.49
CA VAL A 62 18.17 8.13 8.65
C VAL A 62 19.63 7.72 8.63
N LEU A 63 20.17 7.37 7.45
CA LEU A 63 21.58 7.01 7.30
C LEU A 63 22.50 8.17 7.70
N ARG A 64 22.22 9.38 7.20
CA ARG A 64 22.99 10.60 7.52
C ARG A 64 22.93 10.93 9.01
N ILE A 65 21.74 10.93 9.60
CA ILE A 65 21.57 11.22 11.03
C ILE A 65 22.27 10.15 11.87
N ASN A 66 22.17 8.87 11.51
CA ASN A 66 22.84 7.81 12.24
C ASN A 66 24.36 7.99 12.21
N ALA A 67 24.95 8.38 11.07
CA ALA A 67 26.38 8.69 11.02
C ALA A 67 26.75 9.83 11.98
N ALA A 68 26.05 10.97 11.89
CA ALA A 68 26.31 12.12 12.77
C ALA A 68 26.09 11.79 14.27
N CYS A 69 25.06 11.03 14.62
CA CYS A 69 24.85 10.61 16.00
C CYS A 69 26.00 9.75 16.54
N ARG A 70 26.64 8.94 15.68
CA ARG A 70 27.76 8.08 16.08
C ARG A 70 29.02 8.85 16.41
N GLU A 71 29.23 9.99 15.75
CA GLU A 71 30.32 10.92 16.09
C GLU A 71 30.14 11.55 17.48
N HIS A 72 28.92 11.53 18.02
CA HIS A 72 28.58 12.02 19.35
C HIS A 72 28.24 10.90 20.35
N ASP A 73 28.72 9.68 20.09
CA ASP A 73 28.53 8.47 20.92
C ASP A 73 27.08 8.09 21.20
N MET A 74 26.15 8.45 20.30
CA MET A 74 24.73 8.14 20.45
C MET A 74 24.23 7.24 19.31
N LYS A 75 23.35 6.28 19.65
CA LYS A 75 22.64 5.46 18.66
C LYS A 75 21.39 6.20 18.17
N TYR A 76 21.12 6.16 16.86
CA TYR A 76 19.93 6.80 16.25
C TYR A 76 18.61 6.50 16.98
N SER A 77 18.34 5.24 17.34
CA SER A 77 17.08 4.89 18.02
C SER A 77 16.94 5.56 19.39
N ARG A 78 18.05 5.71 20.13
CA ARG A 78 18.07 6.44 21.40
C ARG A 78 17.90 7.93 21.18
N PHE A 79 18.54 8.49 20.14
CA PHE A 79 18.41 9.90 19.77
C PHE A 79 16.96 10.27 19.43
N ILE A 80 16.28 9.50 18.58
CA ILE A 80 14.88 9.81 18.23
C ILE A 80 13.96 9.72 19.45
N TYR A 81 14.16 8.73 20.31
CA TYR A 81 13.44 8.61 21.56
C TYR A 81 13.68 9.82 22.48
N ALA A 82 14.93 10.25 22.60
CA ALA A 82 15.34 11.40 23.38
C ALA A 82 14.72 12.72 22.87
N LEU A 83 14.68 12.91 21.55
CA LEU A 83 14.00 14.07 20.94
C LEU A 83 12.51 14.11 21.27
N GLU A 84 11.85 12.94 21.29
CA GLU A 84 10.44 12.84 21.64
C GLU A 84 10.20 13.16 23.11
N LEU A 85 11.07 12.71 24.02
CA LEU A 85 11.03 13.06 25.44
C LEU A 85 11.28 14.55 25.69
N ALA A 86 12.21 15.16 24.94
CA ALA A 86 12.51 16.58 25.00
C ALA A 86 11.40 17.46 24.38
N GLY A 87 10.40 16.87 23.72
CA GLY A 87 9.33 17.60 23.03
C GLY A 87 9.78 18.29 21.72
N ILE A 88 10.96 17.93 21.19
CA ILE A 88 11.54 18.56 20.00
C ILE A 88 10.98 17.90 18.74
N GLN A 89 9.99 18.54 18.12
CA GLN A 89 9.33 18.05 16.91
C GLN A 89 10.04 18.51 15.62
N ILE A 90 11.17 17.90 15.29
CA ILE A 90 11.92 18.21 14.05
C ILE A 90 11.78 17.09 13.02
N ASN A 91 11.55 17.48 11.76
CA ASN A 91 11.51 16.56 10.64
C ASN A 91 12.90 15.98 10.31
N ARG A 92 12.96 14.70 9.95
CA ARG A 92 14.21 14.00 9.64
C ARG A 92 14.95 14.61 8.44
N LYS A 93 14.22 15.19 7.49
CA LYS A 93 14.82 15.96 6.38
C LYS A 93 15.68 17.12 6.90
N MET A 94 15.17 17.87 7.87
CA MET A 94 15.88 19.03 8.42
C MET A 94 17.04 18.59 9.32
N LEU A 95 16.83 17.58 10.17
CA LEU A 95 17.91 17.01 10.97
C LEU A 95 19.08 16.51 10.11
N ALA A 96 18.78 15.83 9.00
CA ALA A 96 19.81 15.35 8.09
C ALA A 96 20.53 16.49 7.32
N GLU A 97 19.88 17.64 7.16
CA GLU A 97 20.50 18.81 6.53
C GLU A 97 21.39 19.55 7.53
N LEU A 98 20.92 19.73 8.76
CA LEU A 98 21.71 20.31 9.86
C LEU A 98 22.96 19.48 10.14
N ALA A 99 22.82 18.15 10.20
CA ALA A 99 23.95 17.24 10.40
C ALA A 99 25.05 17.38 9.34
N VAL A 100 24.73 17.80 8.11
CA VAL A 100 25.71 17.94 7.02
C VAL A 100 26.26 19.36 6.93
N ASN A 101 25.40 20.38 6.98
CA ASN A 101 25.80 21.75 6.72
C ASN A 101 26.23 22.51 7.98
N ASN A 102 25.66 22.16 9.14
CA ASN A 102 25.85 22.89 10.41
C ASN A 102 26.05 21.88 11.56
N PRO A 103 27.22 21.21 11.64
CA PRO A 103 27.48 20.19 12.65
C PRO A 103 27.42 20.74 14.08
N ASP A 104 27.78 22.00 14.31
CA ASP A 104 27.73 22.63 15.63
C ASP A 104 26.31 22.71 16.19
N VAL A 105 25.35 23.13 15.35
CA VAL A 105 23.92 23.18 15.71
C VAL A 105 23.38 21.77 15.95
N PHE A 106 23.83 20.79 15.16
CA PHE A 106 23.43 19.40 15.38
C PHE A 106 23.94 18.86 16.73
N LYS A 107 25.14 19.24 17.14
CA LYS A 107 25.71 18.89 18.45
C LYS A 107 24.87 19.45 19.59
N GLU A 108 24.45 20.71 19.53
CA GLU A 108 23.57 21.31 20.55
C GLU A 108 22.25 20.53 20.69
N ILE A 109 21.68 20.10 19.56
CA ILE A 109 20.46 19.27 19.56
C ILE A 109 20.72 17.90 20.21
N VAL A 110 21.87 17.29 19.94
CA VAL A 110 22.26 16.02 20.56
C VAL A 110 22.47 16.18 22.06
N ASP A 111 23.07 17.28 22.50
CA ASP A 111 23.30 17.56 23.92
C ASP A 111 21.97 17.82 24.66
N ALA A 112 21.06 18.60 24.05
CA ALA A 112 19.69 18.76 24.56
C ALA A 112 18.94 17.42 24.63
N ALA A 113 19.13 16.54 23.64
CA ALA A 113 18.56 15.21 23.64
C ALA A 113 19.18 14.33 24.75
N LYS A 114 20.50 14.39 24.97
CA LYS A 114 21.18 13.67 26.07
C LYS A 114 20.62 14.07 27.43
N ALA A 115 20.37 15.35 27.65
CA ALA A 115 19.81 15.85 28.91
C ALA A 115 18.40 15.31 29.21
N ALA A 116 17.62 15.00 28.19
CA ALA A 116 16.27 14.44 28.34
C ALA A 116 16.25 12.91 28.54
N LEU A 117 17.38 12.22 28.38
CA LEU A 117 17.44 10.77 28.54
C LEU A 117 17.46 10.37 30.03
N PRO A 118 16.78 9.28 30.42
CA PRO A 118 16.95 8.71 31.74
C PRO A 118 18.38 8.11 31.89
N PRO A 119 18.96 8.13 33.10
CA PRO A 119 20.31 7.60 33.34
C PRO A 119 20.44 6.11 32.97
N GLU A 120 21.59 5.76 32.40
CA GLU A 120 21.96 4.40 31.98
C GLU A 120 21.81 3.41 33.16
N GLY A 121 20.95 2.40 33.02
CA GLY A 121 20.75 1.32 34.00
C GLY A 121 19.35 1.20 34.59
N GLN A 122 18.51 2.25 34.47
CA GLN A 122 17.11 2.18 34.87
C GLN A 122 16.23 1.84 33.66
N ALA A 123 15.46 0.75 33.76
CA ALA A 123 14.41 0.50 32.77
C ALA A 123 13.44 1.68 32.80
N PRO A 124 13.16 2.35 31.67
CA PRO A 124 12.19 3.44 31.65
C PRO A 124 10.84 2.85 32.07
N ASP A 125 10.15 3.51 33.01
CA ASP A 125 8.87 3.01 33.52
C ASP A 125 7.89 2.82 32.36
N LEU A 126 7.56 1.56 32.10
CA LEU A 126 6.68 1.13 31.01
C LEU A 126 5.29 1.75 31.14
N ASN A 127 4.85 2.11 32.34
CA ASN A 127 3.57 2.76 32.56
C ASN A 127 3.61 4.25 32.19
N GLU A 128 4.66 4.98 32.54
CA GLU A 128 4.85 6.39 32.15
C GLU A 128 5.03 6.55 30.63
N LEU A 129 5.82 5.66 30.02
CA LEU A 129 5.99 5.58 28.57
C LEU A 129 4.65 5.38 27.84
N LYS A 130 3.83 4.43 28.30
CA LYS A 130 2.50 4.16 27.71
C LYS A 130 1.54 5.35 27.88
N LYS A 131 1.68 6.11 28.97
CA LYS A 131 0.88 7.29 29.26
C LYS A 131 1.26 8.50 28.38
N LYS A 132 2.56 8.70 28.13
CA LYS A 132 3.08 9.78 27.27
C LYS A 132 2.91 9.54 25.77
N PHE A 133 3.13 8.31 25.29
CA PHE A 133 3.12 8.01 23.84
C PHE A 133 1.79 7.44 23.31
N GLY A 134 0.82 7.17 24.19
CA GLY A 134 -0.47 6.57 23.83
C GLY A 134 -0.34 5.12 23.40
N LYS A 135 -1.36 4.28 23.66
CA LYS A 135 -1.40 2.91 23.15
C LYS A 135 -1.51 2.98 21.62
N ALA A 136 -0.46 2.58 20.90
CA ALA A 136 -0.55 2.32 19.47
C ALA A 136 -1.40 1.06 19.25
N THR A 137 -2.72 1.18 19.36
CA THR A 137 -3.64 0.18 18.83
C THR A 137 -3.45 0.19 17.33
N LYS A 138 -2.77 -0.83 16.78
CA LYS A 138 -2.84 -1.09 15.34
C LYS A 138 -4.33 -1.07 15.00
N PRO A 139 -4.82 -0.21 14.08
CA PRO A 139 -6.17 -0.41 13.58
C PRO A 139 -6.21 -1.85 13.09
N LYS A 140 -7.12 -2.67 13.63
CA LYS A 140 -7.40 -3.97 13.01
C LYS A 140 -7.58 -3.68 11.53
N PRO A 141 -6.93 -4.42 10.61
CA PRO A 141 -7.24 -4.25 9.21
C PRO A 141 -8.75 -4.39 9.11
N LYS A 142 -9.46 -3.32 8.73
CA LYS A 142 -10.83 -3.45 8.27
C LYS A 142 -10.69 -4.34 7.03
N MET A 143 -10.92 -5.64 7.22
CA MET A 143 -11.23 -6.50 6.08
C MET A 143 -12.34 -5.75 5.33
N PRO A 144 -12.24 -5.55 4.01
CA PRO A 144 -13.38 -5.04 3.27
C PRO A 144 -14.56 -5.94 3.62
N GLU A 145 -15.59 -5.36 4.22
CA GLU A 145 -16.88 -6.03 4.41
C GLU A 145 -17.23 -6.63 3.04
N GLU A 146 -17.19 -7.96 2.98
CA GLU A 146 -17.43 -8.85 1.86
C GLU A 146 -17.30 -8.23 0.45
N SER A 147 -16.26 -8.64 -0.28
CA SER A 147 -16.22 -8.41 -1.73
C SER A 147 -17.58 -8.80 -2.34
N PRO A 148 -18.23 -7.94 -3.12
CA PRO A 148 -19.57 -8.18 -3.70
C PRO A 148 -19.64 -9.43 -4.59
N TYR A 149 -18.49 -10.07 -4.86
CA TYR A 149 -18.38 -11.36 -5.50
C TYR A 149 -18.74 -12.54 -4.59
N VAL A 150 -18.34 -12.53 -3.31
CA VAL A 150 -18.55 -13.66 -2.36
C VAL A 150 -20.02 -13.78 -1.96
N LYS A 151 -20.65 -12.63 -1.67
CA LYS A 151 -22.09 -12.52 -1.34
C LYS A 151 -23.01 -13.08 -2.44
N LYS A 152 -22.57 -13.06 -3.71
CA LYS A 152 -23.33 -13.56 -4.86
C LYS A 152 -23.28 -15.09 -4.97
N VAL A 153 -22.17 -15.70 -4.57
CA VAL A 153 -22.01 -17.16 -4.58
C VAL A 153 -22.80 -17.78 -3.43
N GLU A 154 -22.71 -17.19 -2.23
CA GLU A 154 -23.44 -17.65 -1.04
C GLU A 154 -24.97 -17.51 -1.20
N ASN A 155 -25.44 -16.41 -1.81
CA ASN A 155 -26.87 -16.24 -2.11
C ASN A 155 -27.36 -17.15 -3.25
N GLY A 156 -26.48 -17.62 -4.13
CA GLY A 156 -26.81 -18.59 -5.18
C GLY A 156 -26.95 -20.01 -4.62
N GLU A 157 -26.02 -20.41 -3.74
CA GLU A 157 -26.03 -21.73 -3.11
C GLU A 157 -27.20 -21.92 -2.11
N ASN A 158 -27.61 -20.86 -1.42
CA ASN A 158 -28.77 -20.91 -0.53
C ASN A 158 -30.10 -21.02 -1.30
N LYS A 159 -30.22 -20.38 -2.46
CA LYS A 159 -31.40 -20.50 -3.34
C LYS A 159 -31.57 -21.91 -3.92
N GLU A 160 -30.47 -22.58 -4.31
CA GLU A 160 -30.52 -23.95 -4.81
C GLU A 160 -30.84 -24.99 -3.71
N LYS A 161 -30.51 -24.68 -2.45
CA LYS A 161 -30.87 -25.54 -1.30
C LYS A 161 -32.34 -25.38 -0.92
N GLU A 162 -32.87 -24.16 -0.93
CA GLU A 162 -34.28 -23.87 -0.64
C GLU A 162 -35.24 -24.44 -1.71
N GLU A 163 -34.91 -24.31 -3.01
CA GLU A 163 -35.72 -24.91 -4.10
C GLU A 163 -35.72 -26.45 -4.09
N LYS A 164 -34.67 -27.08 -3.54
CA LYS A 164 -34.60 -28.54 -3.40
C LYS A 164 -35.41 -29.05 -2.20
N THR A 165 -35.53 -28.26 -1.13
CA THR A 165 -36.35 -28.61 0.03
C THR A 165 -37.84 -28.37 -0.20
N GLU A 166 -38.24 -27.29 -0.90
CA GLU A 166 -39.66 -27.03 -1.19
C GLU A 166 -40.29 -28.06 -2.15
N LYS A 167 -39.51 -28.61 -3.09
CA LYS A 167 -39.98 -29.67 -4.00
C LYS A 167 -40.17 -31.03 -3.32
N ALA A 168 -39.69 -31.21 -2.09
CA ALA A 168 -39.76 -32.48 -1.35
C ALA A 168 -40.95 -32.59 -0.37
N GLU A 169 -41.73 -31.52 -0.14
CA GLU A 169 -42.74 -31.47 0.93
C GLU A 169 -44.23 -31.37 0.50
N ILE A 170 -44.60 -31.82 -0.71
CA ILE A 170 -46.03 -31.99 -1.04
C ILE A 170 -46.54 -33.34 -0.51
N LYS A 171 -47.25 -33.27 0.63
CA LYS A 171 -47.92 -34.33 1.39
C LYS A 171 -49.12 -35.00 0.66
N PRO A 172 -49.59 -36.18 1.11
CA PRO A 172 -50.27 -37.20 0.30
C PRO A 172 -51.75 -36.91 0.04
N THR A 173 -52.27 -37.36 -1.12
CA THR A 173 -53.67 -37.21 -1.51
C THR A 173 -54.61 -38.08 -0.66
N PRO A 174 -55.76 -37.55 -0.18
CA PRO A 174 -56.71 -38.30 0.65
C PRO A 174 -57.64 -39.20 -0.17
N LYS A 175 -57.89 -40.41 0.36
CA LYS A 175 -58.91 -41.37 -0.10
C LYS A 175 -60.33 -40.79 0.04
N LYS A 176 -61.17 -40.92 -1.00
CA LYS A 176 -62.62 -41.08 -0.84
C LYS A 176 -63.22 -41.95 -1.95
N ALA A 177 -64.17 -42.79 -1.54
CA ALA A 177 -64.61 -44.02 -2.20
C ALA A 177 -65.86 -43.85 -3.08
N ALA A 178 -65.94 -44.71 -4.11
CA ALA A 178 -67.14 -45.31 -4.74
C ALA A 178 -68.09 -44.36 -5.53
N LYS A 179 -68.60 -44.66 -6.74
CA LYS A 179 -69.19 -45.90 -7.29
C LYS A 179 -69.39 -45.83 -8.84
N LYS A 180 -69.12 -46.95 -9.54
CA LYS A 180 -69.84 -47.64 -10.66
C LYS A 180 -70.20 -46.99 -12.03
N LYS A 181 -69.91 -47.81 -13.08
CA LYS A 181 -70.52 -47.98 -14.43
C LYS A 181 -70.11 -46.95 -15.50
N GLU A 182 -69.81 -47.28 -16.76
CA GLU A 182 -70.14 -48.44 -17.62
C GLU A 182 -69.15 -48.54 -18.81
N GLU A 183 -68.99 -49.74 -19.37
CA GLU A 183 -68.19 -50.07 -20.55
C GLU A 183 -68.73 -49.44 -21.85
N LYS A 184 -67.81 -49.08 -22.75
CA LYS A 184 -67.80 -49.44 -24.19
C LYS A 184 -66.41 -49.24 -24.77
#